data_AF-A0AAU7FXK1-F1
#
_entry.id   AF-A0AAU7FXK1-F1
#
_cell.length_a   1.000
_cell.length_b   1.000
_cell.length_c   1.000
_cell.angle_alpha   90.00
_cell.angle_beta   90.00
_cell.angle_gamma   90.00
#
_symmetry.space_group_name_H-M   'P 1'
#
loop_
_entity.id
_entity.type
_entity.pdbx_description
1 polymer ?
#
loop_
_entity_poly.entity_id
_entity_poly.type
_entity_poly.pdbx_seq_one_letter_code
_entity_poly.pdbx_strand_id
1 'polypeptide(L)'
;MKIKTQRSDTMIEVFAMYWIKDNLYFLGHSKGYRGLLAYKAKDVEIIESDLSGDFTYFANSGCGIYHSALIKEKLLDDLLEGDEIAYKRFLEILKEEGRIE
;
A
#
# COMPACT_ATOMS: atom_id res chain seq x y z
N MET A 1 1.69 7.79 -5.15
CA MET A 1 2.57 7.09 -6.11
C MET A 1 1.71 6.05 -6.78
N LYS A 2 1.91 5.83 -8.08
CA LYS A 2 1.19 4.81 -8.83
C LYS A 2 2.15 3.92 -9.58
N ILE A 3 1.88 2.62 -9.53
CA ILE A 3 2.65 1.59 -10.21
C ILE A 3 1.74 0.79 -11.13
N LYS A 4 2.36 0.09 -12.07
CA LYS A 4 1.68 -0.84 -12.96
C LYS A 4 2.49 -2.12 -13.06
N THR A 5 1.82 -3.26 -13.08
CA THR A 5 2.50 -4.55 -13.29
C THR A 5 2.75 -4.79 -14.77
N GLN A 6 3.81 -5.49 -15.15
CA GLN A 6 4.08 -5.82 -16.56
C GLN A 6 2.99 -6.70 -17.22
N ARG A 7 2.12 -7.33 -16.41
CA ARG A 7 1.09 -8.27 -16.86
C ARG A 7 -0.31 -7.65 -16.96
N SER A 8 -0.51 -6.42 -16.49
CA SER A 8 -1.83 -5.78 -16.44
C SER A 8 -1.73 -4.28 -16.62
N ASP A 9 -2.67 -3.70 -17.36
CA ASP A 9 -2.86 -2.26 -17.49
C ASP A 9 -3.52 -1.61 -16.26
N THR A 10 -3.77 -2.39 -15.20
CA THR A 10 -4.35 -1.87 -13.96
C THR A 10 -3.35 -0.98 -13.24
N MET A 11 -3.75 0.27 -12.98
CA MET A 11 -3.02 1.20 -12.14
C MET A 11 -3.23 0.85 -10.67
N ILE A 12 -2.13 0.79 -9.92
CA ILE A 12 -2.12 0.46 -8.50
C ILE A 12 -1.61 1.68 -7.74
N GLU A 13 -2.42 2.19 -6.82
CA GLU A 13 -1.98 3.21 -5.87
C GLU A 13 -1.16 2.57 -4.75
N VAL A 14 -0.03 3.20 -4.41
CA VAL A 14 0.92 2.71 -3.41
C VAL A 14 0.66 3.39 -2.06
N PHE A 15 0.46 2.57 -1.04
CA PHE A 15 0.23 2.96 0.35
C PHE A 15 1.40 2.60 1.28
N ALA A 16 2.39 1.84 0.82
CA ALA A 16 3.66 1.71 1.53
C ALA A 16 4.83 1.37 0.60
N MET A 17 6.02 1.75 1.03
CA MET A 17 7.31 1.39 0.46
C MET A 17 8.17 0.79 1.55
N TYR A 18 8.62 -0.46 1.40
CA TYR A 18 9.37 -1.11 2.46
C TYR A 18 10.45 -2.06 1.93
N TRP A 19 11.46 -2.27 2.76
CA TRP A 19 12.61 -3.11 2.45
C TRP A 19 12.58 -4.37 3.30
N ILE A 20 12.78 -5.51 2.63
CA ILE A 20 13.10 -6.77 3.28
C ILE A 20 14.40 -7.27 2.66
N LYS A 21 15.46 -7.32 3.49
CA LYS A 21 16.84 -7.53 3.01
C LYS A 21 17.16 -6.48 1.93
N ASP A 22 17.66 -6.91 0.78
CA ASP A 22 18.05 -6.02 -0.33
C ASP A 22 16.91 -5.76 -1.32
N ASN A 23 15.67 -6.12 -1.00
CA ASN A 23 14.55 -5.99 -1.92
C ASN A 23 13.58 -4.89 -1.45
N LEU A 24 13.29 -3.96 -2.37
CA LEU A 24 12.23 -2.96 -2.21
C LEU A 24 10.88 -3.53 -2.68
N TYR A 25 9.86 -3.29 -1.87
CA TYR A 25 8.48 -3.66 -2.12
C TYR A 25 7.56 -2.44 -2.03
N PHE A 26 6.53 -2.45 -2.86
CA PHE A 26 5.40 -1.54 -2.81
C PHE A 26 4.18 -2.28 -2.27
N LEU A 27 3.44 -1.65 -1.37
CA LEU A 27 2.16 -2.15 -0.90
C LEU A 27 1.06 -1.33 -1.55
N GLY A 28 0.13 -1.98 -2.26
CA GLY A 28 -0.89 -1.28 -3.03
C GLY A 28 -2.19 -2.05 -3.20
N HIS A 29 -3.22 -1.36 -3.65
CA HIS A 29 -4.53 -1.96 -3.87
C HIS A 29 -4.58 -2.74 -5.19
N SER A 30 -5.18 -3.94 -5.16
CA SER A 30 -5.40 -4.76 -6.34
C SER A 30 -6.90 -4.96 -6.57
N LYS A 31 -7.35 -4.73 -7.82
CA LYS A 31 -8.75 -4.93 -8.19
C LYS A 31 -9.20 -6.37 -7.88
N GLY A 32 -10.25 -6.50 -7.07
CA GLY A 32 -10.81 -7.79 -6.66
C GLY A 32 -10.17 -8.44 -5.42
N TYR A 33 -9.16 -7.79 -4.83
CA TYR A 33 -8.59 -8.20 -3.54
C TYR A 33 -9.11 -7.32 -2.41
N ARG A 34 -9.44 -7.94 -1.27
CA ARG A 34 -10.01 -7.28 -0.10
C ARG A 34 -8.92 -6.98 0.93
N GLY A 35 -7.91 -6.22 0.52
CA GLY A 35 -6.72 -5.95 1.31
C GLY A 35 -5.66 -5.24 0.47
N LEU A 36 -4.40 -5.34 0.90
CA LEU A 36 -3.26 -4.80 0.15
C LEU A 36 -2.30 -5.91 -0.29
N LEU A 37 -1.76 -5.78 -1.51
CA LEU A 37 -0.79 -6.73 -2.05
C LEU A 37 0.61 -6.11 -2.14
N ALA A 38 1.60 -6.96 -1.90
CA ALA A 38 3.00 -6.62 -2.05
C ALA A 38 3.47 -6.83 -3.50
N TYR A 39 4.10 -5.80 -4.06
CA TYR A 39 4.69 -5.80 -5.39
C TYR A 39 6.19 -5.55 -5.27
N LYS A 40 7.01 -6.43 -5.83
CA LYS A 40 8.46 -6.19 -5.89
C LYS A 40 8.74 -5.04 -6.85
N ALA A 41 9.56 -4.09 -6.45
CA ALA A 41 9.84 -2.91 -7.26
C ALA A 41 10.41 -3.25 -8.65
N LYS A 42 11.19 -4.33 -8.76
CA LYS A 42 11.74 -4.80 -10.04
C LYS A 42 10.71 -5.40 -11.01
N ASP A 43 9.53 -5.76 -10.53
CA ASP A 43 8.49 -6.45 -11.31
C ASP A 43 7.35 -5.49 -11.74
N VAL A 44 7.51 -4.18 -11.48
CA VAL A 44 6.54 -3.12 -11.78
C VAL A 44 7.19 -1.92 -12.46
N GLU A 45 6.37 -1.14 -13.16
CA GLU A 45 6.71 0.17 -13.72
C GLU A 45 6.15 1.27 -12.80
N ILE A 46 6.94 2.32 -12.53
CA ILE A 46 6.49 3.49 -11.79
C ILE A 46 5.89 4.48 -12.79
N ILE A 47 4.61 4.83 -12.60
CA ILE A 47 3.88 5.75 -13.48
C ILE A 47 3.83 7.15 -12.87
N GLU A 48 3.61 7.25 -11.57
CA GLU A 48 3.66 8.50 -10.80
C GLU A 48 4.55 8.27 -9.58
N SER A 49 5.65 9.02 -9.46
CA SER A 49 6.69 8.81 -8.44
C SER A 49 6.31 9.32 -7.05
N ASP A 50 5.46 10.33 -6.96
CA ASP A 50 5.24 11.05 -5.71
C ASP A 50 4.27 10.31 -4.81
N LEU A 51 4.66 10.02 -3.57
CA LEU A 51 3.74 9.58 -2.53
C LEU A 51 2.94 10.78 -2.04
N SER A 52 1.61 10.63 -2.03
CA SER A 52 0.69 11.69 -1.64
C SER A 52 -0.18 11.15 -0.50
N GLY A 53 -0.16 11.79 0.66
CA GLY A 53 -0.86 11.31 1.87
C GLY A 53 -0.08 11.63 3.13
N ASP A 54 -0.61 11.22 4.29
CA ASP A 54 0.16 11.20 5.53
C ASP A 54 0.94 9.89 5.60
N PHE A 55 2.28 9.99 5.63
CA PHE A 55 3.17 8.84 5.69
C PHE A 55 4.09 8.92 6.89
N THR A 56 4.28 7.79 7.57
CA THR A 56 5.21 7.65 8.67
C THR A 56 6.29 6.63 8.35
N TYR A 57 7.50 6.88 8.82
CA TYR A 57 8.51 5.84 8.90
C TYR A 57 8.08 4.82 9.96
N PHE A 58 8.25 3.53 9.65
CA PHE A 58 8.04 2.43 10.58
C PHE A 58 9.08 1.33 10.34
N ALA A 59 9.56 0.74 11.43
CA ALA A 59 10.52 -0.35 11.39
C ALA A 59 10.14 -1.45 12.36
N ASN A 60 10.05 -2.67 11.84
CA ASN A 60 9.85 -3.91 12.59
C ASN A 60 10.91 -4.96 12.14
N SER A 61 10.48 -6.13 11.66
CA SER A 61 11.31 -7.09 10.91
C SER A 61 11.88 -6.54 9.58
N GLY A 62 11.35 -5.41 9.08
CA GLY A 62 11.93 -4.61 8.00
C GLY A 62 11.86 -3.12 8.32
N CYS A 63 12.20 -2.26 7.36
CA CYS A 63 12.00 -0.81 7.49
C CYS A 63 11.26 -0.27 6.27
N GLY A 64 10.49 0.80 6.46
CA GLY A 64 9.73 1.37 5.36
C GLY A 64 9.01 2.66 5.72
N ILE A 65 8.37 3.22 4.70
CA ILE A 65 7.49 4.37 4.78
C ILE A 65 6.08 3.84 4.47
N TYR A 66 5.16 4.05 5.39
CA TYR A 66 3.81 3.51 5.34
C TYR A 66 2.80 4.63 5.46
N HIS A 67 1.66 4.49 4.80
CA HIS A 67 0.51 5.33 5.05
C HIS A 67 0.19 5.29 6.55
N SER A 68 0.11 6.45 7.19
CA SER A 68 0.10 6.57 8.64
C SER A 68 -1.01 5.76 9.31
N ALA A 69 -2.17 5.64 8.66
CA ALA A 69 -3.29 4.82 9.11
C ALA A 69 -2.94 3.33 9.31
N LEU A 70 -2.09 2.75 8.44
CA LEU A 70 -1.68 1.34 8.54
C LEU A 70 -1.02 1.04 9.89
N ILE A 71 -0.30 2.03 10.44
CA ILE A 71 0.45 1.91 11.68
C ILE A 71 -0.38 2.41 12.87
N LYS A 72 -0.93 3.63 12.78
CA LYS A 72 -1.67 4.28 13.87
C LYS A 72 -2.93 3.52 14.25
N GLU A 73 -3.63 2.94 13.26
CA GLU A 73 -4.85 2.15 13.48
C GLU A 73 -4.60 0.63 13.52
N LYS A 74 -3.33 0.19 13.44
CA LYS A 74 -2.93 -1.23 13.46
C LYS A 74 -3.58 -2.08 12.37
N LEU A 75 -3.83 -1.50 11.20
CA LEU A 75 -4.51 -2.17 10.08
C LEU A 75 -3.58 -3.02 9.22
N LEU A 76 -2.26 -2.85 9.34
CA LEU A 76 -1.29 -3.44 8.41
C LEU A 76 -1.41 -4.96 8.28
N ASP A 77 -1.39 -5.69 9.40
CA ASP A 77 -1.39 -7.16 9.39
C ASP A 77 -2.74 -7.69 8.86
N ASP A 78 -3.85 -7.15 9.35
CA ASP A 78 -5.20 -7.53 8.92
C ASP A 78 -5.41 -7.29 7.41
N LEU A 79 -4.88 -6.19 6.86
CA LEU A 79 -4.95 -5.89 5.42
C LEU A 79 -4.10 -6.83 4.56
N LEU A 80 -2.99 -7.34 5.10
CA LEU A 80 -2.15 -8.34 4.42
C LEU A 80 -2.79 -9.74 4.47
N GLU A 81 -3.59 -10.02 5.49
CA GLU A 81 -4.36 -11.26 5.63
C GLU A 81 -5.70 -11.24 4.86
N GLY A 82 -6.08 -10.08 4.31
CA GLY A 82 -7.30 -9.91 3.51
C GLY A 82 -8.57 -9.79 4.36
N ASP A 83 -8.46 -9.28 5.59
CA ASP A 83 -9.60 -9.04 6.47
C ASP A 83 -10.52 -7.94 5.92
N GLU A 84 -11.80 -8.28 5.79
CA GLU A 84 -12.80 -7.38 5.18
C GLU A 84 -13.12 -6.17 6.04
N ILE A 85 -13.03 -6.28 7.36
CA ILE A 85 -13.37 -5.21 8.30
C ILE A 85 -12.24 -4.17 8.28
N ALA A 86 -10.99 -4.61 8.37
CA ALA A 86 -9.82 -3.76 8.23
C ALA A 86 -9.77 -3.09 6.85
N TYR A 87 -10.09 -3.83 5.80
CA TYR A 87 -10.17 -3.27 4.45
C TYR A 87 -11.23 -2.18 4.31
N LYS A 88 -12.44 -2.38 4.85
CA LYS A 88 -13.48 -1.34 4.87
C LYS A 88 -13.04 -0.12 5.67
N ARG A 89 -12.44 -0.31 6.85
CA ARG A 89 -11.92 0.78 7.68
C ARG A 89 -10.87 1.59 6.93
N PHE A 90 -9.95 0.92 6.23
CA PHE A 90 -8.94 1.59 5.42
C PHE A 90 -9.55 2.41 4.28
N LEU A 91 -10.59 1.89 3.60
CA LEU A 91 -11.31 2.66 2.57
C LEU A 91 -12.02 3.90 3.14
N GLU A 92 -12.62 3.80 4.33
CA GLU A 92 -13.24 4.96 5.00
C GLU A 92 -12.21 6.06 5.25
N ILE A 93 -11.03 5.72 5.75
CA ILE A 93 -9.94 6.66 5.99
C ILE A 93 -9.52 7.34 4.67
N LEU A 94 -9.33 6.56 3.61
CA LEU A 94 -8.97 7.11 2.29
C LEU A 94 -10.07 8.04 1.74
N LYS A 95 -11.36 7.76 2.00
CA LYS A 95 -12.47 8.66 1.65
C LYS A 95 -12.43 9.95 2.46
N GLU A 96 -12.21 9.87 3.77
CA GLU A 96 -12.08 11.03 4.66
C GLU A 96 -10.91 11.94 4.25
N GLU A 97 -9.84 11.36 3.71
CA GLU A 97 -8.66 12.07 3.17
C GLU A 97 -8.84 12.60 1.74
N GLY A 98 -9.99 12.32 1.09
CA GLY A 98 -10.26 12.72 -0.30
C GLY A 98 -9.39 12.00 -1.32
N ARG A 99 -8.88 10.80 -1.00
CA ARG A 99 -8.05 9.95 -1.88
C ARG A 99 -8.88 9.10 -2.83
N ILE A 100 -10.08 8.69 -2.40
CA ILE A 100 -11.02 7.86 -3.16
C ILE A 100 -12.46 8.34 -2.94
N GLU A 101 -13.36 8.03 -3.89
CA GLU A 101 -14.81 8.35 -3.83
C GLU A 101 -15.65 7.24 -3.19
#